data_AF-A0A935DMG8-F1
#
_entry.id   AF-A0A935DMG8-F1
#
_cell.length_a   1.000
_cell.length_b   1.000
_cell.length_c   1.000
_cell.angle_alpha   90.00
_cell.angle_beta   90.00
_cell.angle_gamma   90.00
#
_symmetry.space_group_name_H-M   'P 1'
#
loop_
_entity.id
_entity.type
_entity.pdbx_description
1 polymer ?
#
loop_
_entity_poly.entity_id
_entity_poly.type
_entity_poly.pdbx_seq_one_letter_code
_entity_poly.pdbx_strand_id
1 'polypeptide(L)'
;MHNKVRRGATVLGDGSAEFVLWAPSHGDVEVERVVVRAEGLSESALAAAPGADGHWVARAQPTAPKVFYDYEVHALHLTTGKRFTRVISDPYAREVHRDFRSVLTTGELARPAPFVRPALRDLLIYELHVYNFTAEDPTVRGEVRGTYAGVIAKLPHLRSLGVNAIELMPVFDYSDPWQVGIRWNYITACHLFAPHRGYAAHEDGARAEFIQLVNACHEAGIAVIVDAVFNQVSRRFSYARIYDPNDDPRGAAPDCGSNPLLGNFGGTDPNPGSEPYRDKDWGGVDLDYARPAAMAFVRDVVRVWFDELGIDGMRFDHTLGFYHWKDQTVGAGAVAEATREIGGDGCYRIAEHFSNDQNELELLKDSAFNSMWAKGFYYAVDDALHDRGLAHLEHRMNVRAQGFPDDKPPVVFLDNHDDERLSNRGAKPWWRIQTPTIALLTHPGVPMLYMGCEYAEDDRTRFASGLPREHNPLDWAQTEATAPLLRLHRAMGFLRRRVPALRSPGMIPIWRHEKERVLIYGRGEHEPEVIVALNFNEEPQSVRVPAPAATASGTSSCST
;
A
#
# COMPACT_ATOMS: atom_id res chain seq x y z
N MET A 1 14.75 -2.41 -29.58
CA MET A 1 14.89 -3.20 -28.34
C MET A 1 16.37 -3.35 -28.04
N HIS A 2 16.96 -2.47 -27.23
CA HIS A 2 18.26 -2.75 -26.63
C HIS A 2 18.03 -3.80 -25.54
N ASN A 3 18.83 -4.87 -25.53
CA ASN A 3 18.87 -5.83 -24.42
C ASN A 3 19.28 -5.06 -23.16
N LYS A 4 18.30 -4.62 -22.38
CA LYS A 4 18.54 -3.94 -21.09
C LYS A 4 19.23 -4.95 -20.19
N VAL A 5 20.43 -4.65 -19.71
CA VAL A 5 21.16 -5.52 -18.77
C VAL A 5 20.29 -5.70 -17.53
N ARG A 6 20.05 -6.95 -17.12
CA ARG A 6 19.27 -7.25 -15.92
C ARG A 6 20.10 -6.88 -14.70
N ARG A 7 19.61 -5.94 -13.88
CA ARG A 7 20.24 -5.51 -12.63
C ARG A 7 19.92 -6.48 -11.50
N GLY A 8 20.78 -6.50 -10.49
CA GLY A 8 20.68 -7.42 -9.35
C GLY A 8 21.49 -8.69 -9.55
N ALA A 9 21.31 -9.68 -8.67
CA ALA A 9 21.85 -11.03 -8.84
C ALA A 9 20.85 -11.95 -9.54
N THR A 10 21.33 -12.81 -10.44
CA THR A 10 20.49 -13.78 -11.17
C THR A 10 21.29 -15.03 -11.51
N VAL A 11 20.68 -16.21 -11.36
CA VAL A 11 21.22 -17.48 -11.88
C VAL A 11 20.95 -17.57 -13.38
N LEU A 12 22.00 -17.81 -14.16
CA LEU A 12 21.98 -17.96 -15.61
C LEU A 12 21.67 -19.40 -16.02
N GLY A 13 21.32 -19.60 -17.29
CA GLY A 13 20.96 -20.93 -17.82
C GLY A 13 22.09 -21.97 -17.80
N ASP A 14 23.34 -21.54 -17.62
CA ASP A 14 24.51 -22.42 -17.44
C ASP A 14 24.80 -22.74 -15.96
N GLY A 15 23.94 -22.28 -15.04
CA GLY A 15 24.08 -22.48 -13.59
C GLY A 15 24.98 -21.46 -12.90
N SER A 16 25.72 -20.62 -13.64
CA SER A 16 26.49 -19.53 -13.05
C SER A 16 25.58 -18.42 -12.52
N ALA A 17 26.04 -17.66 -11.53
CA ALA A 17 25.38 -16.45 -11.05
C ALA A 17 26.04 -15.22 -11.66
N GLU A 18 25.23 -14.29 -12.15
CA GLU A 18 25.64 -12.96 -12.58
C GLU A 18 25.18 -11.93 -11.54
N PHE A 19 26.08 -11.04 -11.16
CA PHE A 19 25.86 -9.95 -10.21
C PHE A 19 26.04 -8.63 -10.95
N VAL A 20 24.99 -7.82 -11.03
CA VAL A 20 24.98 -6.56 -11.77
C VAL A 20 24.57 -5.40 -10.87
N LEU A 21 25.54 -4.55 -10.52
CA LEU A 21 25.28 -3.27 -9.86
C LEU A 21 25.30 -2.14 -10.90
N TRP A 22 24.24 -1.33 -10.95
CA TRP A 22 24.30 -0.06 -11.68
C TRP A 22 24.87 1.00 -10.73
N ALA A 23 26.05 1.54 -11.00
CA ALA A 23 26.70 2.58 -10.19
C ALA A 23 27.58 3.45 -11.10
N PRO A 24 26.96 4.30 -11.95
CA PRO A 24 27.70 5.23 -12.80
C PRO A 24 28.43 6.29 -11.95
N SER A 25 29.58 6.74 -12.43
CA SER A 25 30.12 8.04 -12.00
C SER A 25 29.14 9.15 -12.37
N HIS A 26 28.85 10.06 -11.43
CA HIS A 26 27.88 11.13 -11.61
C HIS A 26 28.22 12.36 -10.77
N GLY A 27 28.03 13.55 -11.33
CA GLY A 27 28.35 14.81 -10.65
C GLY A 27 29.80 14.84 -10.17
N ASP A 28 29.98 15.04 -8.87
CA ASP A 28 31.28 15.11 -8.21
C ASP A 28 31.79 13.75 -7.68
N VAL A 29 31.13 12.64 -8.02
CA VAL A 29 31.50 11.30 -7.55
C VAL A 29 31.90 10.40 -8.73
N GLU A 30 33.16 9.95 -8.71
CA GLU A 30 33.70 8.97 -9.64
C GLU A 30 33.77 7.58 -8.99
N VAL A 31 33.08 6.59 -9.56
CA VAL A 31 33.16 5.19 -9.10
C VAL A 31 34.38 4.54 -9.77
N GLU A 32 35.43 4.26 -8.98
CA GLU A 32 36.71 3.74 -9.48
C GLU A 32 36.71 2.20 -9.57
N ARG A 33 36.02 1.51 -8.65
CA ARG A 33 36.04 0.03 -8.56
C ARG A 33 34.84 -0.52 -7.79
N VAL A 34 34.35 -1.70 -8.21
CA VAL A 34 33.34 -2.47 -7.48
C VAL A 34 33.83 -3.91 -7.26
N VAL A 35 33.60 -4.44 -6.06
CA VAL A 35 33.86 -5.84 -5.69
C VAL A 35 32.60 -6.46 -5.12
N VAL A 36 32.23 -7.65 -5.59
CA VAL A 36 31.16 -8.46 -4.97
C VAL A 36 31.79 -9.26 -3.84
N ARG A 37 31.34 -9.05 -2.61
CA ARG A 37 31.70 -9.86 -1.44
C ARG A 37 30.59 -10.86 -1.20
N ALA A 38 30.90 -12.15 -1.21
CA ALA A 38 29.88 -13.17 -1.11
C ALA A 38 30.30 -14.41 -0.33
N GLU A 39 29.36 -14.98 0.40
CA GLU A 39 29.44 -16.32 0.99
C GLU A 39 28.55 -17.27 0.19
N GLY A 40 29.05 -18.46 -0.13
CA GLY A 40 28.35 -19.42 -1.00
C GLY A 40 28.72 -19.32 -2.48
N LEU A 41 29.83 -18.65 -2.82
CA LEU A 41 30.47 -18.69 -4.15
C LEU A 41 31.79 -19.48 -4.10
N SER A 42 32.34 -19.77 -5.28
CA SER A 42 33.68 -20.39 -5.41
C SER A 42 34.81 -19.49 -4.90
N GLU A 43 34.61 -18.17 -4.95
CA GLU A 43 35.52 -17.15 -4.43
C GLU A 43 34.74 -16.18 -3.54
N SER A 44 35.32 -15.78 -2.41
CA SER A 44 34.63 -14.91 -1.45
C SER A 44 34.59 -13.43 -1.85
N ALA A 45 35.41 -13.03 -2.83
CA ALA A 45 35.48 -11.67 -3.35
C ALA A 45 35.75 -11.69 -4.86
N LEU A 46 34.90 -11.01 -5.63
CA LEU A 46 34.98 -10.98 -7.09
C LEU A 46 35.11 -9.53 -7.57
N ALA A 47 36.15 -9.23 -8.33
CA ALA A 47 36.25 -7.93 -8.99
C ALA A 47 35.16 -7.84 -10.08
N ALA A 48 34.30 -6.82 -10.00
CA ALA A 48 33.33 -6.56 -11.05
C ALA A 48 33.98 -5.79 -12.19
N ALA A 49 33.79 -6.24 -13.42
CA ALA A 49 34.24 -5.52 -14.61
C ALA A 49 33.27 -4.38 -14.94
N PRO A 50 33.75 -3.20 -15.36
CA PRO A 50 32.88 -2.13 -15.84
C PRO A 50 32.22 -2.56 -17.15
N GLY A 51 30.90 -2.42 -17.19
CA GLY A 51 30.04 -2.62 -18.35
C GLY A 51 29.56 -1.29 -18.94
N ALA A 52 28.65 -1.36 -19.91
CA ALA A 52 28.04 -0.18 -20.52
C ALA A 52 27.14 0.58 -19.53
N ASP A 53 26.96 1.88 -19.75
CA ASP A 53 26.01 2.74 -19.04
C ASP A 53 26.14 2.72 -17.50
N GLY A 54 27.37 2.54 -16.99
CA GLY A 54 27.67 2.54 -15.55
C GLY A 54 27.31 1.26 -14.81
N HIS A 55 27.08 0.15 -15.51
CA HIS A 55 26.91 -1.16 -14.87
C HIS A 55 28.27 -1.76 -14.50
N TRP A 56 28.31 -2.51 -13.41
CA TRP A 56 29.45 -3.29 -12.94
C TRP A 56 29.00 -4.75 -12.85
N VAL A 57 29.73 -5.65 -13.51
CA VAL A 57 29.30 -7.03 -13.72
C VAL A 57 30.35 -8.00 -13.19
N ALA A 58 29.93 -8.94 -12.34
CA ALA A 58 30.74 -10.09 -11.93
C ALA A 58 29.97 -11.39 -12.20
N ARG A 59 30.69 -12.48 -12.47
CA ARG A 59 30.12 -13.81 -12.64
C ARG A 59 30.90 -14.83 -11.82
N ALA A 60 30.19 -15.74 -11.18
CA ALA A 60 30.81 -16.85 -10.45
C ALA A 60 29.85 -18.03 -10.34
N GLN A 61 30.40 -19.19 -9.98
CA GLN A 61 29.61 -20.39 -9.73
C GLN A 61 29.13 -20.40 -8.27
N PRO A 62 27.81 -20.49 -8.01
CA PRO A 62 27.28 -20.78 -6.68
C PRO A 62 27.76 -22.13 -6.17
N THR A 63 28.19 -22.18 -4.92
CA THR A 63 28.59 -23.41 -4.21
C THR A 63 27.58 -23.83 -3.15
N ALA A 64 26.54 -23.02 -2.92
CA ALA A 64 25.48 -23.26 -1.96
C ALA A 64 24.10 -22.87 -2.54
N PRO A 65 23.00 -23.43 -1.99
CA PRO A 65 21.65 -23.09 -2.42
C PRO A 65 21.29 -21.61 -2.25
N LYS A 66 21.92 -20.94 -1.28
CA LYS A 66 21.79 -19.51 -1.03
C LYS A 66 23.17 -18.88 -1.03
N VAL A 67 23.28 -17.74 -1.72
CA VAL A 67 24.48 -16.90 -1.73
C VAL A 67 24.13 -15.60 -1.02
N PHE A 68 24.89 -15.28 0.03
CA PHE A 68 24.75 -14.03 0.78
C PHE A 68 25.80 -13.06 0.28
N TYR A 69 25.40 -11.88 -0.22
CA TYR A 69 26.31 -10.98 -0.91
C TYR A 69 26.03 -9.49 -0.68
N ASP A 70 27.09 -8.70 -0.80
CA ASP A 70 27.10 -7.24 -0.83
C ASP A 70 28.06 -6.73 -1.91
N TYR A 71 27.92 -5.46 -2.29
CA TYR A 71 28.90 -4.76 -3.10
C TYR A 71 29.77 -3.85 -2.24
N GLU A 72 31.08 -3.97 -2.40
CA GLU A 72 32.06 -2.98 -1.96
C GLU A 72 32.38 -2.03 -3.11
N VAL A 73 32.00 -0.77 -2.95
CA VAL A 73 32.14 0.29 -3.96
C VAL A 73 33.23 1.25 -3.51
N HIS A 74 34.24 1.47 -4.36
CA HIS A 74 35.30 2.43 -4.16
C HIS A 74 35.06 3.64 -5.05
N ALA A 75 35.05 4.83 -4.46
CA ALA A 75 34.75 6.06 -5.15
C ALA A 75 35.67 7.22 -4.74
N LEU A 76 35.80 8.19 -5.64
CA LEU A 76 36.53 9.43 -5.48
C LEU A 76 35.56 10.62 -5.55
N HIS A 77 35.57 11.46 -4.53
CA HIS A 77 34.90 12.76 -4.57
C HIS A 77 35.83 13.76 -5.24
N LEU A 78 35.47 14.24 -6.44
CA LEU A 78 36.36 14.98 -7.34
C LEU A 78 36.78 16.34 -6.77
N THR A 79 35.85 17.11 -6.20
CA THR A 79 36.14 18.43 -5.64
C THR A 79 37.05 18.39 -4.41
N THR A 80 36.88 17.38 -3.55
CA THR A 80 37.67 17.27 -2.31
C THR A 80 38.90 16.37 -2.45
N GLY A 81 39.00 15.58 -3.52
CA GLY A 81 40.00 14.54 -3.70
C GLY A 81 39.87 13.36 -2.71
N LYS A 82 38.78 13.30 -1.93
CA LYS A 82 38.57 12.27 -0.91
C LYS A 82 38.18 10.95 -1.57
N ARG A 83 39.02 9.93 -1.41
CA ARG A 83 38.64 8.53 -1.69
C ARG A 83 37.88 7.94 -0.52
N PHE A 84 36.82 7.19 -0.82
CA PHE A 84 36.02 6.50 0.18
C PHE A 84 35.55 5.14 -0.33
N THR A 85 35.08 4.31 0.59
CA THR A 85 34.61 2.96 0.30
C THR A 85 33.28 2.72 1.01
N ARG A 86 32.36 2.03 0.35
CA ARG A 86 31.03 1.71 0.87
C ARG A 86 30.76 0.24 0.67
N VAL A 87 30.34 -0.45 1.73
CA VAL A 87 29.72 -1.78 1.62
C VAL A 87 28.22 -1.57 1.65
N ILE A 88 27.55 -1.98 0.59
CA ILE A 88 26.12 -1.82 0.38
C ILE A 88 25.49 -3.14 -0.04
N SER A 89 24.27 -3.37 0.42
CA SER A 89 23.40 -4.38 -0.16
C SER A 89 23.02 -4.00 -1.60
N ASP A 90 22.53 -4.98 -2.36
CA ASP A 90 22.03 -4.80 -3.70
C ASP A 90 20.71 -3.99 -3.70
N PRO A 91 20.65 -2.82 -4.36
CA PRO A 91 19.39 -2.07 -4.50
C PRO A 91 18.29 -2.87 -5.22
N TYR A 92 18.66 -3.93 -5.96
CA TYR A 92 17.77 -4.84 -6.69
C TYR A 92 17.61 -6.21 -5.99
N ALA A 93 18.06 -6.36 -4.74
CA ALA A 93 17.91 -7.59 -3.97
C ALA A 93 16.45 -8.09 -3.97
N ARG A 94 16.24 -9.37 -4.29
CA ARG A 94 14.91 -10.01 -4.22
C ARG A 94 14.59 -10.55 -2.83
N GLU A 95 15.63 -10.79 -2.03
CA GLU A 95 15.59 -11.33 -0.69
C GLU A 95 16.72 -10.69 0.11
N VAL A 96 16.50 -10.51 1.41
CA VAL A 96 17.47 -9.91 2.31
C VAL A 96 17.55 -10.77 3.57
N HIS A 97 18.75 -11.05 4.04
CA HIS A 97 18.98 -11.84 5.25
C HIS A 97 18.90 -10.95 6.50
N ARG A 98 18.81 -11.56 7.68
CA ARG A 98 18.67 -10.87 8.97
C ARG A 98 19.82 -9.93 9.33
N ASP A 99 20.99 -10.17 8.75
CA ASP A 99 22.17 -9.31 8.88
C ASP A 99 22.25 -8.24 7.77
N PHE A 100 21.14 -8.04 7.04
CA PHE A 100 20.94 -7.04 6.00
C PHE A 100 21.67 -7.32 4.67
N ARG A 101 22.35 -8.46 4.54
CA ARG A 101 22.96 -8.86 3.27
C ARG A 101 21.92 -9.26 2.25
N SER A 102 22.23 -9.00 0.98
CA SER A 102 21.41 -9.44 -0.15
C SER A 102 21.50 -10.95 -0.28
N VAL A 103 20.40 -11.59 -0.68
CA VAL A 103 20.36 -13.04 -0.87
C VAL A 103 20.04 -13.36 -2.33
N LEU A 104 20.86 -14.22 -2.92
CA LEU A 104 20.54 -14.91 -4.16
C LEU A 104 20.19 -16.36 -3.80
N THR A 105 18.92 -16.72 -3.94
CA THR A 105 18.45 -18.10 -3.83
C THR A 105 18.56 -18.79 -5.19
N THR A 106 19.25 -19.93 -5.23
CA THR A 106 19.39 -20.77 -6.42
C THR A 106 18.21 -21.74 -6.54
N GLY A 107 17.90 -22.13 -7.78
CA GLY A 107 16.77 -23.01 -8.08
C GLY A 107 15.50 -22.25 -8.47
N GLU A 108 14.45 -23.01 -8.80
CA GLU A 108 13.16 -22.43 -9.18
C GLU A 108 12.34 -22.07 -7.93
N LEU A 109 11.95 -20.80 -7.86
CA LEU A 109 10.99 -20.33 -6.87
C LEU A 109 9.55 -20.52 -7.41
N ALA A 110 8.63 -20.84 -6.51
CA ALA A 110 7.21 -20.91 -6.83
C ALA A 110 6.75 -19.58 -7.46
N ARG A 111 5.83 -19.67 -8.43
CA ARG A 111 5.23 -18.50 -9.06
C ARG A 111 3.78 -18.34 -8.61
N PRO A 112 3.27 -17.10 -8.58
CA PRO A 112 1.85 -16.84 -8.38
C PRO A 112 1.00 -17.54 -9.45
N ALA A 113 -0.14 -18.09 -9.04
CA ALA A 113 -1.13 -18.62 -9.97
C ALA A 113 -1.87 -17.47 -10.70
N PRO A 114 -2.36 -17.68 -11.94
CA PRO A 114 -3.21 -16.69 -12.59
C PRO A 114 -4.48 -16.42 -11.78
N PHE A 115 -4.83 -15.15 -11.61
CA PHE A 115 -6.02 -14.73 -10.88
C PHE A 115 -6.82 -13.70 -11.69
N VAL A 116 -8.15 -13.84 -11.66
CA VAL A 116 -9.06 -12.87 -12.29
C VAL A 116 -9.49 -11.86 -11.23
N ARG A 117 -8.95 -10.65 -11.36
CA ARG A 117 -9.24 -9.53 -10.46
C ARG A 117 -10.73 -9.20 -10.49
N PRO A 118 -11.38 -9.07 -9.32
CA PRO A 118 -12.70 -8.45 -9.25
C PRO A 118 -12.66 -7.03 -9.81
N ALA A 119 -13.78 -6.54 -10.36
CA ALA A 119 -13.86 -5.13 -10.74
C ALA A 119 -13.62 -4.23 -9.51
N LEU A 120 -12.91 -3.11 -9.69
CA LEU A 120 -12.57 -2.18 -8.60
C LEU A 120 -13.79 -1.79 -7.76
N ARG A 121 -14.92 -1.47 -8.41
CA ARG A 121 -16.18 -1.09 -7.74
C ARG A 121 -16.80 -2.22 -6.90
N ASP A 122 -16.43 -3.47 -7.19
CA ASP A 122 -16.92 -4.65 -6.49
C ASP A 122 -16.09 -5.01 -5.26
N LEU A 123 -15.03 -4.25 -4.98
CA LEU A 123 -14.18 -4.47 -3.83
C LEU A 123 -14.87 -4.06 -2.52
N LEU A 124 -14.60 -4.86 -1.50
CA LEU A 124 -14.57 -4.48 -0.10
C LEU A 124 -13.14 -4.74 0.37
N ILE A 125 -12.39 -3.66 0.56
CA ILE A 125 -10.96 -3.68 0.89
C ILE A 125 -10.81 -3.85 2.41
N TYR A 126 -9.83 -4.63 2.84
CA TYR A 126 -9.41 -4.70 4.24
C TYR A 126 -7.95 -4.29 4.36
N GLU A 127 -7.70 -3.12 4.92
CA GLU A 127 -6.37 -2.60 5.18
C GLU A 127 -5.80 -3.23 6.46
N LEU A 128 -4.61 -3.82 6.39
CA LEU A 128 -3.97 -4.45 7.54
C LEU A 128 -2.45 -4.31 7.54
N HIS A 129 -1.89 -4.33 8.74
CA HIS A 129 -0.46 -4.50 8.98
C HIS A 129 -0.16 -5.96 9.29
N VAL A 130 0.76 -6.59 8.54
CA VAL A 130 1.03 -8.05 8.64
C VAL A 130 1.34 -8.51 10.06
N TYR A 131 2.29 -7.84 10.75
CA TYR A 131 2.62 -8.17 12.14
C TYR A 131 1.45 -7.95 13.10
N ASN A 132 0.99 -6.70 13.22
CA ASN A 132 -0.06 -6.32 14.19
C ASN A 132 -1.37 -7.10 14.01
N PHE A 133 -1.70 -7.55 12.79
CA PHE A 133 -2.94 -8.28 12.54
C PHE A 133 -3.03 -9.59 13.32
N THR A 134 -1.93 -10.32 13.53
CA THR A 134 -1.95 -11.66 14.16
C THR A 134 -0.95 -11.87 15.29
N ALA A 135 -0.14 -10.87 15.64
CA ALA A 135 0.87 -10.98 16.69
C ALA A 135 0.30 -11.42 18.05
N GLU A 136 -0.89 -10.93 18.42
CA GLU A 136 -1.58 -11.26 19.68
C GLU A 136 -2.80 -12.17 19.49
N ASP A 137 -3.01 -12.74 18.30
CA ASP A 137 -4.16 -13.62 18.06
C ASP A 137 -3.98 -14.98 18.76
N PRO A 138 -4.85 -15.38 19.70
CA PRO A 138 -4.74 -16.66 20.39
C PRO A 138 -5.05 -17.86 19.48
N THR A 139 -5.74 -17.66 18.37
CA THR A 139 -6.14 -18.70 17.40
C THR A 139 -5.04 -19.03 16.39
N VAL A 140 -4.13 -18.10 16.14
CA VAL A 140 -2.89 -18.32 15.40
C VAL A 140 -1.84 -18.82 16.39
N ARG A 141 -1.11 -19.90 16.10
CA ARG A 141 -0.19 -20.54 17.07
C ARG A 141 1.22 -20.69 16.52
N GLY A 142 2.21 -20.67 17.41
CA GLY A 142 3.61 -20.90 17.06
C GLY A 142 4.25 -19.71 16.35
N GLU A 143 5.26 -20.02 15.55
CA GLU A 143 6.14 -19.03 14.90
C GLU A 143 5.48 -18.25 13.75
N VAL A 144 4.26 -18.62 13.35
CA VAL A 144 3.52 -17.93 12.27
C VAL A 144 2.75 -16.69 12.74
N ARG A 145 2.75 -16.36 14.04
CA ARG A 145 2.11 -15.13 14.54
C ARG A 145 2.83 -13.89 14.03
N GLY A 146 2.07 -12.93 13.53
CA GLY A 146 2.61 -11.69 12.98
C GLY A 146 3.37 -11.85 11.67
N THR A 147 3.04 -12.91 10.91
CA THR A 147 3.70 -13.24 9.64
C THR A 147 2.70 -13.31 8.48
N TYR A 148 3.19 -13.44 7.25
CA TYR A 148 2.37 -13.72 6.07
C TYR A 148 1.55 -15.01 6.25
N ALA A 149 2.13 -16.07 6.82
CA ALA A 149 1.41 -17.29 7.20
C ALA A 149 0.33 -17.04 8.27
N GLY A 150 0.55 -16.10 9.18
CA GLY A 150 -0.46 -15.62 10.14
C GLY A 150 -1.65 -14.98 9.43
N VAL A 151 -1.41 -14.13 8.42
CA VAL A 151 -2.48 -13.54 7.59
C VAL A 151 -3.25 -14.64 6.85
N ILE A 152 -2.56 -15.64 6.28
CA ILE A 152 -3.21 -16.80 5.63
C ILE A 152 -4.19 -17.50 6.59
N ALA A 153 -3.79 -17.72 7.85
CA ALA A 153 -4.63 -18.35 8.85
C ALA A 153 -5.93 -17.57 9.14
N LYS A 154 -5.98 -16.28 8.79
CA LYS A 154 -7.12 -15.38 9.02
C LYS A 154 -7.94 -15.08 7.76
N LEU A 155 -7.60 -15.63 6.60
CA LEU A 155 -8.45 -15.52 5.40
C LEU A 155 -9.91 -15.95 5.64
N PRO A 156 -10.23 -17.00 6.45
CA PRO A 156 -11.61 -17.32 6.77
C PRO A 156 -12.37 -16.19 7.48
N HIS A 157 -11.69 -15.44 8.38
CA HIS A 157 -12.28 -14.27 9.03
C HIS A 157 -12.58 -13.17 8.02
N LEU A 158 -11.61 -12.83 7.17
CA LEU A 158 -11.79 -11.81 6.12
C LEU A 158 -12.93 -12.17 5.16
N ARG A 159 -12.98 -13.42 4.69
CA ARG A 159 -14.09 -13.90 3.85
C ARG A 159 -15.44 -13.80 4.56
N SER A 160 -15.49 -14.04 5.87
CA SER A 160 -16.74 -13.92 6.64
C SER A 160 -17.28 -12.50 6.68
N LEU A 161 -16.40 -11.48 6.58
CA LEU A 161 -16.76 -10.07 6.46
C LEU A 161 -17.22 -9.68 5.05
N GLY A 162 -17.08 -10.56 4.06
CA GLY A 162 -17.34 -10.27 2.64
C GLY A 162 -16.16 -9.59 1.93
N VAL A 163 -15.00 -9.49 2.58
CA VAL A 163 -13.77 -8.92 2.02
C VAL A 163 -13.31 -9.76 0.83
N ASN A 164 -12.93 -9.07 -0.24
CA ASN A 164 -12.40 -9.68 -1.47
C ASN A 164 -11.17 -8.93 -2.02
N ALA A 165 -10.59 -8.03 -1.24
CA ALA A 165 -9.26 -7.49 -1.44
C ALA A 165 -8.63 -7.16 -0.08
N ILE A 166 -7.35 -7.46 0.10
CA ILE A 166 -6.56 -6.94 1.21
C ILE A 166 -5.64 -5.83 0.70
N GLU A 167 -5.49 -4.78 1.49
CA GLU A 167 -4.47 -3.75 1.30
C GLU A 167 -3.43 -3.93 2.40
N LEU A 168 -2.26 -4.42 2.02
CA LEU A 168 -1.15 -4.62 2.93
C LEU A 168 -0.43 -3.28 3.10
N MET A 169 -0.39 -2.77 4.33
CA MET A 169 0.55 -1.70 4.73
C MET A 169 1.99 -2.10 4.35
N PRO A 170 2.95 -1.16 4.24
CA PRO A 170 4.21 -1.36 3.52
C PRO A 170 4.94 -2.67 3.84
N VAL A 171 5.09 -3.50 2.80
CA VAL A 171 5.73 -4.82 2.86
C VAL A 171 7.09 -4.86 2.16
N PHE A 172 7.69 -3.72 1.83
CA PHE A 172 9.08 -3.67 1.36
C PHE A 172 10.06 -3.92 2.51
N ASP A 173 11.19 -4.55 2.23
CA ASP A 173 12.22 -4.79 3.24
C ASP A 173 13.04 -3.52 3.57
N TYR A 174 13.58 -3.49 4.78
CA TYR A 174 14.34 -2.40 5.37
C TYR A 174 15.74 -2.83 5.80
N SER A 175 16.65 -1.86 5.87
CA SER A 175 18.05 -2.10 6.26
C SER A 175 18.55 -1.25 7.43
N ASP A 176 17.66 -0.63 8.20
CA ASP A 176 18.08 0.28 9.26
C ASP A 176 17.93 -0.32 10.68
N PRO A 177 19.04 -0.78 11.31
CA PRO A 177 19.03 -1.22 12.70
C PRO A 177 18.82 -0.06 13.72
N TRP A 178 18.86 1.20 13.28
CA TRP A 178 18.71 2.38 14.14
C TRP A 178 17.29 2.95 14.15
N GLN A 179 16.44 2.50 13.22
CA GLN A 179 14.99 2.72 13.23
C GLN A 179 14.23 1.46 13.67
N VAL A 180 14.90 0.53 14.38
CA VAL A 180 14.31 -0.72 14.86
C VAL A 180 13.29 -0.44 15.94
N GLY A 181 12.05 -0.55 15.51
CA GLY A 181 10.83 -0.64 16.29
C GLY A 181 9.76 -1.10 15.30
N ILE A 182 8.76 -1.83 15.76
CA ILE A 182 7.62 -2.21 14.91
C ILE A 182 6.93 -0.89 14.52
N ARG A 183 7.34 -0.36 13.37
CA ARG A 183 6.80 0.81 12.71
C ARG A 183 5.97 0.33 11.53
N TRP A 184 5.03 1.16 11.10
CA TRP A 184 4.23 0.89 9.91
C TRP A 184 5.02 0.80 8.59
N ASN A 185 6.34 1.03 8.66
CA ASN A 185 7.31 0.78 7.59
C ASN A 185 7.28 1.79 6.40
N TYR A 186 6.74 3.01 6.62
CA TYR A 186 6.63 4.09 5.60
C TYR A 186 7.89 4.94 5.36
N ILE A 187 8.93 4.85 6.20
CA ILE A 187 10.19 5.61 6.05
C ILE A 187 11.39 4.68 5.75
N THR A 188 11.18 3.37 5.86
CA THR A 188 12.23 2.38 6.14
C THR A 188 12.63 1.53 4.93
N ALA A 189 11.94 1.61 3.80
CA ALA A 189 12.27 0.79 2.62
C ALA A 189 13.69 1.08 2.12
N CYS A 190 14.55 0.06 2.22
CA CYS A 190 15.91 0.04 1.66
C CYS A 190 16.01 -0.94 0.49
N HIS A 191 15.05 -1.86 0.39
CA HIS A 191 15.01 -2.92 -0.59
C HIS A 191 13.60 -3.00 -1.17
N LEU A 192 13.30 -2.12 -2.11
CA LEU A 192 11.97 -2.02 -2.72
C LEU A 192 11.59 -3.25 -3.58
N PHE A 193 12.51 -4.20 -3.77
CA PHE A 193 12.30 -5.41 -4.55
C PHE A 193 12.07 -6.67 -3.71
N ALA A 194 12.21 -6.56 -2.38
CA ALA A 194 12.13 -7.68 -1.46
C ALA A 194 10.92 -7.53 -0.53
N PRO A 195 10.10 -8.58 -0.35
CA PRO A 195 9.15 -8.63 0.74
C PRO A 195 9.87 -8.57 2.09
N HIS A 196 9.26 -7.89 3.05
CA HIS A 196 9.82 -7.60 4.37
C HIS A 196 10.11 -8.88 5.16
N ARG A 197 11.40 -9.19 5.40
CA ARG A 197 11.83 -10.41 6.11
C ARG A 197 11.24 -10.59 7.50
N GLY A 198 11.01 -9.51 8.23
CA GLY A 198 10.43 -9.56 9.58
C GLY A 198 8.94 -9.92 9.61
N TYR A 199 8.31 -10.06 8.45
CA TYR A 199 6.93 -10.55 8.30
C TYR A 199 6.87 -12.01 7.84
N ALA A 200 8.00 -12.70 7.78
CA ALA A 200 8.05 -14.13 7.49
C ALA A 200 8.30 -14.92 8.78
N ALA A 201 7.78 -16.14 8.85
CA ALA A 201 8.09 -17.08 9.94
C ALA A 201 9.58 -17.47 9.93
N HIS A 202 10.20 -17.46 8.75
CA HIS A 202 11.64 -17.60 8.58
C HIS A 202 12.16 -16.44 7.72
N GLU A 203 13.06 -15.64 8.28
CA GLU A 203 13.54 -14.38 7.68
C GLU A 203 14.20 -14.57 6.30
N ASP A 204 14.79 -15.73 6.04
CA ASP A 204 15.41 -16.08 4.76
C ASP A 204 14.42 -16.70 3.75
N GLY A 205 13.11 -16.68 4.06
CA GLY A 205 12.02 -17.24 3.25
C GLY A 205 10.93 -16.24 2.87
N ALA A 206 11.09 -14.95 3.16
CA ALA A 206 10.05 -13.94 2.98
C ALA A 206 9.45 -13.87 1.57
N ARG A 207 10.28 -13.97 0.52
CA ARG A 207 9.79 -13.97 -0.85
C ARG A 207 8.88 -15.17 -1.15
N ALA A 208 9.27 -16.36 -0.71
CA ALA A 208 8.47 -17.57 -0.89
C ALA A 208 7.17 -17.50 -0.07
N GLU A 209 7.22 -17.04 1.18
CA GLU A 209 6.04 -16.92 2.05
C GLU A 209 5.08 -15.84 1.56
N PHE A 210 5.57 -14.73 1.00
CA PHE A 210 4.74 -13.72 0.36
C PHE A 210 3.98 -14.29 -0.85
N ILE A 211 4.65 -15.07 -1.71
CA ILE A 211 4.00 -15.74 -2.85
C ILE A 211 2.95 -16.75 -2.35
N GLN A 212 3.21 -17.45 -1.24
CA GLN A 212 2.21 -18.33 -0.62
C GLN A 212 1.00 -17.54 -0.14
N LEU A 213 1.19 -16.36 0.47
CA LEU A 213 0.10 -15.47 0.86
C LEU A 213 -0.73 -15.05 -0.35
N VAL A 214 -0.09 -14.59 -1.42
CA VAL A 214 -0.77 -14.18 -2.66
C VAL A 214 -1.59 -15.34 -3.23
N ASN A 215 -1.00 -16.52 -3.36
CA ASN A 215 -1.72 -17.71 -3.85
C ASN A 215 -2.92 -18.08 -2.96
N ALA A 216 -2.74 -18.07 -1.64
CA ALA A 216 -3.83 -18.38 -0.70
C ALA A 216 -4.95 -17.33 -0.77
N CYS A 217 -4.61 -16.04 -0.93
CA CYS A 217 -5.57 -14.98 -1.17
C CYS A 217 -6.35 -15.21 -2.47
N HIS A 218 -5.65 -15.51 -3.57
CA HIS A 218 -6.28 -15.77 -4.87
C HIS A 218 -7.21 -16.98 -4.85
N GLU A 219 -6.80 -18.08 -4.20
CA GLU A 219 -7.65 -19.26 -3.96
C GLU A 219 -8.91 -18.93 -3.13
N ALA A 220 -8.79 -17.98 -2.20
CA ALA A 220 -9.89 -17.44 -1.40
C ALA A 220 -10.79 -16.44 -2.15
N GLY A 221 -10.42 -16.03 -3.38
CA GLY A 221 -11.11 -14.99 -4.15
C GLY A 221 -10.81 -13.57 -3.65
N ILE A 222 -9.65 -13.37 -3.03
CA ILE A 222 -9.19 -12.12 -2.43
C ILE A 222 -8.02 -11.58 -3.24
N ALA A 223 -8.13 -10.36 -3.74
CA ALA A 223 -7.03 -9.67 -4.39
C ALA A 223 -6.01 -9.11 -3.37
N VAL A 224 -4.75 -8.94 -3.77
CA VAL A 224 -3.69 -8.38 -2.94
C VAL A 224 -3.24 -7.02 -3.48
N ILE A 225 -3.44 -5.97 -2.68
CA ILE A 225 -2.98 -4.61 -2.94
C ILE A 225 -1.82 -4.33 -1.98
N VAL A 226 -0.73 -3.77 -2.49
CA VAL A 226 0.42 -3.36 -1.68
C VAL A 226 0.46 -1.85 -1.55
N ASP A 227 0.65 -1.36 -0.32
CA ASP A 227 0.95 0.04 -0.05
C ASP A 227 2.39 0.37 -0.49
N ALA A 228 2.48 1.20 -1.53
CA ALA A 228 3.67 1.52 -2.30
C ALA A 228 4.20 2.90 -1.93
N VAL A 229 5.33 2.93 -1.22
CA VAL A 229 6.01 4.16 -0.79
C VAL A 229 7.05 4.55 -1.83
N PHE A 230 6.66 5.47 -2.71
CA PHE A 230 7.47 5.95 -3.83
C PHE A 230 7.77 7.45 -3.75
N ASN A 231 7.32 8.13 -2.69
CA ASN A 231 7.69 9.51 -2.41
C ASN A 231 9.14 9.61 -1.88
N GLN A 232 9.57 8.65 -1.05
CA GLN A 232 10.88 8.66 -0.41
C GLN A 232 11.45 7.25 -0.21
N VAL A 233 12.76 7.19 0.08
CA VAL A 233 13.49 5.99 0.52
C VAL A 233 14.28 6.28 1.79
N SER A 234 14.71 5.23 2.50
CA SER A 234 15.56 5.43 3.68
C SER A 234 16.89 6.12 3.33
N ARG A 235 17.44 6.90 4.25
CA ARG A 235 18.83 7.41 4.15
C ARG A 235 19.88 6.30 4.05
N ARG A 236 19.53 5.08 4.48
CA ARG A 236 20.39 3.89 4.35
C ARG A 236 20.25 3.18 3.01
N PHE A 237 19.34 3.64 2.15
CA PHE A 237 19.18 3.09 0.81
C PHE A 237 20.52 3.08 0.08
N SER A 238 20.80 1.98 -0.61
CA SER A 238 22.14 1.73 -1.16
C SER A 238 22.58 2.82 -2.15
N TYR A 239 21.64 3.40 -2.93
CA TYR A 239 21.95 4.56 -3.78
C TYR A 239 22.15 5.86 -3.01
N ALA A 240 21.61 6.05 -1.81
CA ALA A 240 21.94 7.21 -0.99
C ALA A 240 23.41 7.14 -0.53
N ARG A 241 23.89 5.93 -0.23
CA ARG A 241 25.20 5.71 0.36
C ARG A 241 26.37 5.71 -0.63
N ILE A 242 26.15 5.24 -1.87
CA ILE A 242 27.19 5.22 -2.92
C ILE A 242 27.73 6.63 -3.21
N TYR A 243 26.83 7.62 -3.25
CA TYR A 243 27.13 8.98 -3.71
C TYR A 243 27.34 9.98 -2.57
N ASP A 244 27.29 9.54 -1.30
CA ASP A 244 27.56 10.38 -0.14
C ASP A 244 28.98 10.13 0.41
N PRO A 245 29.93 11.08 0.26
CA PRO A 245 31.29 10.94 0.79
C PRO A 245 31.34 10.93 2.33
N ASN A 246 30.28 11.36 3.02
CA ASN A 246 30.20 11.42 4.47
C ASN A 246 29.54 10.16 5.06
N ASP A 247 28.44 9.66 4.48
CA ASP A 247 27.68 8.45 4.91
C ASP A 247 27.48 8.44 6.43
N ASP A 248 27.10 9.58 7.00
CA ASP A 248 26.79 9.69 8.42
C ASP A 248 25.32 9.32 8.65
N PRO A 249 25.02 8.14 9.17
CA PRO A 249 23.65 7.71 9.39
C PRO A 249 22.93 8.46 10.52
N ARG A 250 23.66 9.26 11.29
CA ARG A 250 23.13 10.11 12.36
C ARG A 250 23.27 11.60 12.03
N GLY A 251 23.74 11.92 10.83
CA GLY A 251 24.01 13.27 10.37
C GLY A 251 22.82 13.90 9.63
N ALA A 252 23.08 15.01 8.94
CA ALA A 252 22.13 15.63 8.03
C ALA A 252 21.74 14.68 6.88
N ALA A 253 20.66 14.99 6.15
CA ALA A 253 20.29 14.24 4.96
C ALA A 253 21.47 14.17 3.97
N PRO A 254 21.67 13.04 3.26
CA PRO A 254 22.78 12.89 2.32
C PRO A 254 22.70 13.94 1.21
N ASP A 255 23.84 14.48 0.81
CA ASP A 255 23.91 15.39 -0.34
C ASP A 255 23.58 14.62 -1.62
N CYS A 256 22.45 14.98 -2.23
CA CYS A 256 21.93 14.32 -3.42
C CYS A 256 22.29 15.04 -4.73
N GLY A 257 23.13 16.08 -4.69
CA GLY A 257 23.57 16.83 -5.86
C GLY A 257 24.36 16.00 -6.87
N SER A 258 25.13 15.01 -6.38
CA SER A 258 25.90 14.06 -7.21
C SER A 258 25.27 12.68 -7.31
N ASN A 259 24.04 12.52 -6.82
CA ASN A 259 23.30 11.28 -7.00
C ASN A 259 22.68 11.26 -8.42
N PRO A 260 22.54 10.12 -9.10
CA PRO A 260 21.84 10.06 -10.39
C PRO A 260 20.34 9.75 -10.27
N LEU A 261 19.85 9.42 -9.07
CA LEU A 261 18.50 8.89 -8.82
C LEU A 261 17.73 9.67 -7.73
N LEU A 262 18.39 10.03 -6.63
CA LEU A 262 17.79 10.71 -5.48
C LEU A 262 17.98 12.22 -5.54
N GLY A 263 17.02 13.00 -5.09
CA GLY A 263 17.11 14.45 -5.14
C GLY A 263 16.04 15.11 -4.28
N ASN A 264 15.65 16.33 -4.65
CA ASN A 264 14.54 17.05 -4.03
C ASN A 264 13.51 17.32 -5.13
N PHE A 265 12.76 16.28 -5.50
CA PHE A 265 11.70 16.43 -6.49
C PHE A 265 10.66 17.41 -5.95
N GLY A 266 10.12 17.08 -4.77
CA GLY A 266 9.09 17.83 -4.05
C GLY A 266 7.78 17.98 -4.85
N GLY A 267 6.65 17.70 -4.21
CA GLY A 267 5.33 17.98 -4.78
C GLY A 267 5.16 19.45 -5.21
N THR A 268 4.44 19.69 -6.31
CA THR A 268 4.14 21.06 -6.82
C THR A 268 2.66 21.46 -6.74
N ASP A 269 1.90 20.87 -5.80
CA ASP A 269 0.50 21.23 -5.58
C ASP A 269 0.33 22.75 -5.35
N PRO A 270 -0.49 23.46 -6.16
CA PRO A 270 -0.64 24.91 -6.07
C PRO A 270 -1.57 25.36 -4.93
N ASN A 271 -2.20 24.45 -4.18
CA ASN A 271 -3.19 24.81 -3.19
C ASN A 271 -2.57 25.52 -1.96
N PRO A 272 -3.04 26.73 -1.57
CA PRO A 272 -2.60 27.34 -0.32
C PRO A 272 -2.99 26.46 0.87
N GLY A 273 -2.01 25.82 1.51
CA GLY A 273 -2.21 24.89 2.62
C GLY A 273 -2.00 23.42 2.29
N SER A 274 -1.88 23.04 1.01
CA SER A 274 -1.10 21.82 0.68
C SER A 274 0.32 22.15 1.08
N GLU A 275 0.88 21.37 2.00
CA GLU A 275 2.20 21.69 2.53
C GLU A 275 3.19 21.70 1.36
N PRO A 276 3.89 22.83 1.08
CA PRO A 276 4.94 22.83 0.08
C PRO A 276 5.95 21.76 0.51
N TYR A 277 6.01 20.67 -0.27
CA TYR A 277 6.63 19.44 0.22
C TYR A 277 8.16 19.43 0.04
N ARG A 278 8.70 20.44 -0.65
CA ARG A 278 10.13 20.73 -0.59
C ARG A 278 10.52 20.95 0.87
N ASP A 279 11.55 20.24 1.31
CA ASP A 279 12.21 20.38 2.61
C ASP A 279 11.51 19.71 3.81
N LYS A 280 10.54 18.80 3.58
CA LYS A 280 10.02 17.92 4.63
C LYS A 280 10.88 16.68 4.81
N ASP A 281 11.59 16.66 5.93
CA ASP A 281 12.43 15.54 6.32
C ASP A 281 11.68 14.59 7.27
N TRP A 282 11.00 13.59 6.72
CA TRP A 282 10.41 12.49 7.49
C TRP A 282 11.44 11.39 7.84
N GLY A 283 12.74 11.71 7.79
CA GLY A 283 13.81 10.74 8.02
C GLY A 283 14.20 9.93 6.78
N GLY A 284 13.65 10.27 5.61
CA GLY A 284 13.94 9.68 4.30
C GLY A 284 14.68 10.62 3.34
N VAL A 285 14.78 10.22 2.08
CA VAL A 285 15.35 10.97 0.94
C VAL A 285 14.46 10.74 -0.29
N ASP A 286 14.15 11.78 -1.05
CA ASP A 286 13.21 11.66 -2.17
C ASP A 286 13.81 10.99 -3.40
N LEU A 287 12.96 10.24 -4.10
CA LEU A 287 13.21 9.82 -5.48
C LEU A 287 13.02 11.03 -6.42
N ASP A 288 14.02 11.34 -7.25
CA ASP A 288 13.94 12.47 -8.18
C ASP A 288 13.37 12.04 -9.53
N TYR A 289 12.06 12.17 -9.69
CA TYR A 289 11.37 11.79 -10.92
C TYR A 289 11.70 12.66 -12.13
N ALA A 290 12.36 13.81 -11.96
CA ALA A 290 12.93 14.54 -13.10
C ALA A 290 14.12 13.80 -13.72
N ARG A 291 14.70 12.83 -13.00
CA ARG A 291 15.80 11.99 -13.46
C ARG A 291 15.28 10.69 -14.04
N PRO A 292 15.64 10.35 -15.29
CA PRO A 292 15.19 9.10 -15.93
C PRO A 292 15.53 7.83 -15.14
N ALA A 293 16.61 7.85 -14.35
CA ALA A 293 17.04 6.71 -13.54
C ALA A 293 16.06 6.38 -12.41
N ALA A 294 15.44 7.38 -11.77
CA ALA A 294 14.44 7.16 -10.72
C ALA A 294 13.20 6.47 -11.28
N MET A 295 12.66 6.99 -12.38
CA MET A 295 11.51 6.39 -13.04
C MET A 295 11.82 4.98 -13.56
N ALA A 296 13.02 4.76 -14.12
CA ALA A 296 13.44 3.42 -14.55
C ALA A 296 13.54 2.43 -13.37
N PHE A 297 14.03 2.88 -12.22
CA PHE A 297 14.12 2.08 -11.00
C PHE A 297 12.72 1.69 -10.50
N VAL A 298 11.82 2.66 -10.34
CA VAL A 298 10.43 2.40 -9.87
C VAL A 298 9.69 1.49 -10.84
N ARG A 299 9.85 1.67 -12.16
CA ARG A 299 9.28 0.78 -13.16
C ARG A 299 9.77 -0.66 -13.00
N ASP A 300 11.05 -0.85 -12.72
CA ASP A 300 11.63 -2.17 -12.48
C ASP A 300 11.08 -2.76 -11.15
N VAL A 301 10.90 -1.94 -10.10
CA VAL A 301 10.23 -2.35 -8.84
C VAL A 301 8.83 -2.86 -9.13
N VAL A 302 7.98 -2.03 -9.73
CA VAL A 302 6.59 -2.37 -10.07
C VAL A 302 6.53 -3.69 -10.86
N ARG A 303 7.42 -3.87 -11.83
CA ARG A 303 7.52 -5.11 -12.61
C ARG A 303 7.72 -6.35 -11.75
N VAL A 304 8.58 -6.28 -10.75
CA VAL A 304 8.88 -7.43 -9.88
C VAL A 304 7.68 -7.77 -9.01
N TRP A 305 7.02 -6.76 -8.45
CA TRP A 305 5.83 -6.98 -7.63
C TRP A 305 4.66 -7.58 -8.43
N PHE A 306 4.45 -7.14 -9.67
CA PHE A 306 3.40 -7.71 -10.54
C PHE A 306 3.81 -9.06 -11.16
N ASP A 307 4.95 -9.13 -11.83
CA ASP A 307 5.33 -10.31 -12.64
C ASP A 307 5.90 -11.45 -11.80
N GLU A 308 6.65 -11.14 -10.73
CA GLU A 308 7.32 -12.15 -9.90
C GLU A 308 6.55 -12.47 -8.60
N LEU A 309 5.89 -11.47 -7.99
CA LEU A 309 5.18 -11.63 -6.71
C LEU A 309 3.65 -11.72 -6.85
N GLY A 310 3.09 -11.34 -8.00
CA GLY A 310 1.70 -11.62 -8.36
C GLY A 310 0.64 -10.74 -7.70
N ILE A 311 1.01 -9.54 -7.24
CA ILE A 311 0.04 -8.62 -6.66
C ILE A 311 -0.97 -8.13 -7.71
N ASP A 312 -2.12 -7.64 -7.24
CA ASP A 312 -3.22 -7.20 -8.08
C ASP A 312 -3.31 -5.68 -8.26
N GLY A 313 -2.66 -4.94 -7.38
CA GLY A 313 -2.66 -3.49 -7.41
C GLY A 313 -1.72 -2.88 -6.38
N MET A 314 -1.58 -1.56 -6.46
CA MET A 314 -0.85 -0.77 -5.49
C MET A 314 -1.70 0.41 -5.03
N ARG A 315 -1.65 0.69 -3.72
CA ARG A 315 -2.02 1.98 -3.15
C ARG A 315 -0.75 2.81 -3.03
N PHE A 316 -0.75 4.04 -3.52
CA PHE A 316 0.44 4.86 -3.62
C PHE A 316 0.44 5.87 -2.50
N ASP A 317 1.38 5.69 -1.58
CA ASP A 317 1.56 6.52 -0.40
C ASP A 317 1.98 7.94 -0.78
N HIS A 318 1.31 8.90 -0.17
CA HIS A 318 1.62 10.32 -0.21
C HIS A 318 1.96 10.81 -1.64
N THR A 319 1.04 10.62 -2.59
CA THR A 319 1.26 11.00 -3.99
C THR A 319 1.61 12.47 -4.16
N LEU A 320 1.13 13.34 -3.27
CA LEU A 320 1.51 14.75 -3.25
C LEU A 320 3.03 14.95 -3.19
N GLY A 321 3.77 14.14 -2.43
CA GLY A 321 5.21 14.27 -2.27
C GLY A 321 6.01 14.10 -3.56
N PHE A 322 5.43 13.43 -4.56
CA PHE A 322 6.04 13.20 -5.87
C PHE A 322 5.09 13.52 -7.03
N TYR A 323 4.17 14.46 -6.82
CA TYR A 323 3.22 14.89 -7.83
C TYR A 323 3.66 16.19 -8.50
N HIS A 324 3.52 16.26 -9.83
CA HIS A 324 3.71 17.49 -10.58
C HIS A 324 2.37 18.03 -11.08
N TRP A 325 1.96 19.18 -10.57
CA TRP A 325 0.71 19.84 -10.97
C TRP A 325 0.66 20.06 -12.49
N LYS A 326 -0.44 19.63 -13.11
CA LYS A 326 -0.72 19.72 -14.57
C LYS A 326 0.26 18.99 -15.50
N ASP A 327 1.21 18.23 -14.97
CA ASP A 327 2.10 17.39 -15.78
C ASP A 327 2.12 15.96 -15.24
N GLN A 328 1.30 15.10 -15.83
CA GLN A 328 1.20 13.69 -15.46
C GLN A 328 2.27 12.82 -16.14
N THR A 329 3.19 13.41 -16.90
CA THR A 329 4.27 12.67 -17.60
C THR A 329 5.48 12.41 -16.71
N VAL A 330 5.46 12.93 -15.48
CA VAL A 330 6.48 12.77 -14.45
C VAL A 330 5.82 12.45 -13.10
N GLY A 331 6.59 11.94 -12.14
CA GLY A 331 6.12 11.74 -10.78
C GLY A 331 4.96 10.74 -10.67
N ALA A 332 3.99 11.05 -9.81
CA ALA A 332 2.85 10.18 -9.51
C ALA A 332 2.06 9.76 -10.76
N GLY A 333 1.83 10.68 -11.71
CA GLY A 333 1.14 10.36 -12.96
C GLY A 333 1.90 9.34 -13.81
N ALA A 334 3.22 9.51 -13.95
CA ALA A 334 4.07 8.60 -14.71
C ALA A 334 4.20 7.22 -14.04
N VAL A 335 4.24 7.20 -12.71
CA VAL A 335 4.26 5.96 -11.91
C VAL A 335 2.95 5.19 -12.07
N ALA A 336 1.80 5.87 -12.02
CA ALA A 336 0.51 5.24 -12.28
C ALA A 336 0.43 4.66 -13.70
N GLU A 337 0.94 5.39 -14.69
CA GLU A 337 0.96 4.94 -16.09
C GLU A 337 1.85 3.71 -16.27
N ALA A 338 3.08 3.73 -15.73
CA ALA A 338 3.95 2.57 -15.76
C ALA A 338 3.33 1.34 -15.08
N THR A 339 2.57 1.57 -13.99
CA THR A 339 1.84 0.51 -13.29
C THR A 339 0.71 -0.07 -14.14
N ARG A 340 -0.01 0.77 -14.90
CA ARG A 340 -1.00 0.32 -15.89
C ARG A 340 -0.36 -0.52 -16.99
N GLU A 341 0.75 -0.06 -17.56
CA GLU A 341 1.44 -0.76 -18.65
C GLU A 341 1.98 -2.14 -18.22
N ILE A 342 2.35 -2.30 -16.94
CA ILE A 342 2.89 -3.54 -16.38
C ILE A 342 1.76 -4.45 -15.89
N GLY A 343 0.89 -3.95 -15.00
CA GLY A 343 -0.15 -4.74 -14.34
C GLY A 343 -1.42 -4.94 -15.20
N GLY A 344 -1.53 -4.21 -16.31
CA GLY A 344 -2.68 -4.16 -17.20
C GLY A 344 -3.76 -3.18 -16.73
N ASP A 345 -4.71 -2.85 -17.62
CA ASP A 345 -5.77 -1.87 -17.35
C ASP A 345 -6.59 -2.18 -16.09
N GLY A 346 -6.78 -3.47 -15.79
CA GLY A 346 -7.54 -3.94 -14.64
C GLY A 346 -6.77 -3.99 -13.31
N CYS A 347 -5.47 -3.65 -13.24
CA CYS A 347 -4.79 -3.56 -11.95
C CYS A 347 -5.27 -2.36 -11.14
N TYR A 348 -5.26 -2.48 -9.80
CA TYR A 348 -5.68 -1.36 -8.94
C TYR A 348 -4.54 -0.35 -8.79
N ARG A 349 -4.87 0.93 -8.96
CA ARG A 349 -3.94 2.06 -8.90
C ARG A 349 -4.64 3.13 -8.06
N ILE A 350 -4.45 3.05 -6.75
CA ILE A 350 -5.19 3.83 -5.75
C ILE A 350 -4.27 4.93 -5.24
N ALA A 351 -4.59 6.20 -5.45
CA ALA A 351 -3.78 7.30 -4.92
C ALA A 351 -4.17 7.66 -3.48
N GLU A 352 -3.18 7.86 -2.62
CA GLU A 352 -3.36 8.75 -1.46
C GLU A 352 -2.89 10.15 -1.89
N HIS A 353 -3.84 11.06 -2.13
CA HIS A 353 -3.51 12.42 -2.55
C HIS A 353 -3.75 13.43 -1.43
N PHE A 354 -4.92 13.45 -0.81
CA PHE A 354 -5.23 14.35 0.32
C PHE A 354 -4.95 15.83 0.00
N SER A 355 -5.40 16.24 -1.18
CA SER A 355 -5.47 17.65 -1.56
C SER A 355 -6.92 18.16 -1.38
N ASN A 356 -7.25 19.31 -1.96
CA ASN A 356 -8.65 19.71 -2.09
C ASN A 356 -9.37 18.85 -3.14
N ASP A 357 -10.71 18.82 -3.05
CA ASP A 357 -11.56 18.00 -3.92
C ASP A 357 -11.30 18.23 -5.42
N GLN A 358 -11.04 19.47 -5.85
CA GLN A 358 -10.80 19.79 -7.26
C GLN A 358 -9.49 19.16 -7.75
N ASN A 359 -8.41 19.31 -6.98
CA ASN A 359 -7.09 18.79 -7.31
C ASN A 359 -7.07 17.26 -7.32
N GLU A 360 -7.76 16.64 -6.35
CA GLU A 360 -7.95 15.18 -6.30
C GLU A 360 -8.66 14.67 -7.56
N LEU A 361 -9.75 15.33 -7.97
CA LEU A 361 -10.48 14.95 -9.17
C LEU A 361 -9.68 15.19 -10.45
N GLU A 362 -8.88 16.26 -10.52
CA GLU A 362 -7.97 16.52 -11.65
C GLU A 362 -6.90 15.43 -11.76
N LEU A 363 -6.20 15.09 -10.67
CA LEU A 363 -5.27 13.96 -10.65
C LEU A 363 -5.94 12.69 -11.16
N LEU A 364 -7.13 12.38 -10.63
CA LEU A 364 -7.83 11.14 -10.98
C LEU A 364 -8.26 11.13 -12.45
N LYS A 365 -8.70 12.26 -13.03
CA LYS A 365 -9.16 12.34 -14.42
C LYS A 365 -8.01 12.35 -15.42
N ASP A 366 -6.91 13.01 -15.08
CA ASP A 366 -5.82 13.30 -16.02
C ASP A 366 -4.69 12.27 -15.98
N SER A 367 -4.75 11.30 -15.05
CA SER A 367 -3.74 10.25 -14.90
C SER A 367 -4.31 8.83 -15.06
N ALA A 368 -3.42 7.84 -14.98
CA ALA A 368 -3.77 6.43 -15.00
C ALA A 368 -4.28 5.86 -13.67
N PHE A 369 -4.33 6.66 -12.59
CA PHE A 369 -5.01 6.24 -11.37
C PHE A 369 -6.47 5.89 -11.68
N ASN A 370 -6.95 4.79 -11.10
CA ASN A 370 -8.35 4.35 -11.25
C ASN A 370 -9.13 4.45 -9.94
N SER A 371 -8.49 4.86 -8.85
CA SER A 371 -9.15 5.20 -7.61
C SER A 371 -8.27 6.12 -6.76
N MET A 372 -8.81 6.55 -5.63
CA MET A 372 -8.08 7.29 -4.60
C MET A 372 -8.77 7.16 -3.26
N TRP A 373 -8.01 7.31 -2.19
CA TRP A 373 -8.54 7.50 -0.85
C TRP A 373 -9.25 8.86 -0.76
N ALA A 374 -10.55 8.86 -0.46
CA ALA A 374 -11.36 10.06 -0.35
C ALA A 374 -11.71 10.36 1.12
N LYS A 375 -10.86 11.15 1.78
CA LYS A 375 -10.99 11.50 3.21
C LYS A 375 -12.24 12.33 3.53
N GLY A 376 -12.87 12.95 2.54
CA GLY A 376 -14.10 13.72 2.72
C GLY A 376 -15.21 12.93 3.41
N PHE A 377 -15.38 11.64 3.08
CA PHE A 377 -16.38 10.78 3.71
C PHE A 377 -16.11 10.57 5.21
N TYR A 378 -14.84 10.37 5.59
CA TYR A 378 -14.41 10.24 6.99
C TYR A 378 -14.83 11.47 7.82
N TYR A 379 -14.60 12.69 7.30
CA TYR A 379 -14.98 13.93 8.00
C TYR A 379 -16.50 14.10 8.07
N ALA A 380 -17.21 13.76 7.00
CA ALA A 380 -18.66 13.87 6.96
C ALA A 380 -19.37 12.94 7.95
N VAL A 381 -18.82 11.74 8.17
CA VAL A 381 -19.29 10.84 9.23
C VAL A 381 -19.01 11.43 10.61
N ASP A 382 -17.84 12.04 10.82
CA ASP A 382 -17.51 12.70 12.09
C ASP A 382 -18.49 13.84 12.40
N ASP A 383 -18.83 14.66 11.39
CA ASP A 383 -19.85 15.71 11.51
C ASP A 383 -21.23 15.14 11.88
N ALA A 384 -21.65 14.06 11.21
CA ALA A 384 -22.93 13.41 11.47
C ALA A 384 -23.01 12.85 12.91
N LEU A 385 -21.93 12.23 13.40
CA LEU A 385 -21.86 11.66 14.76
C LEU A 385 -21.95 12.72 15.86
N HIS A 386 -21.33 13.88 15.63
CA HIS A 386 -21.23 14.98 16.59
C HIS A 386 -22.31 16.07 16.40
N ASP A 387 -23.36 15.78 15.65
CA ASP A 387 -24.48 16.70 15.44
C ASP A 387 -24.07 18.05 14.80
N ARG A 388 -23.11 18.00 13.87
CA ARG A 388 -22.69 19.15 13.06
C ARG A 388 -23.36 19.21 11.70
N GLY A 389 -24.33 18.33 11.46
CA GLY A 389 -25.21 18.31 10.29
C GLY A 389 -25.02 17.09 9.40
N LEU A 390 -26.07 16.74 8.66
CA LEU A 390 -26.12 15.59 7.74
C LEU A 390 -25.92 15.98 6.27
N ALA A 391 -25.98 17.27 5.94
CA ALA A 391 -25.76 17.77 4.58
C ALA A 391 -24.40 17.35 4.00
N HIS A 392 -23.35 17.39 4.82
CA HIS A 392 -22.02 16.97 4.41
C HIS A 392 -21.99 15.47 4.10
N LEU A 393 -22.60 14.63 4.95
CA LEU A 393 -22.69 13.19 4.71
C LEU A 393 -23.51 12.87 3.46
N GLU A 394 -24.67 13.49 3.28
CA GLU A 394 -25.48 13.32 2.06
C GLU A 394 -24.68 13.66 0.79
N HIS A 395 -23.92 14.76 0.80
CA HIS A 395 -23.06 15.16 -0.31
C HIS A 395 -21.95 14.13 -0.57
N ARG A 396 -21.24 13.68 0.48
CA ARG A 396 -20.15 12.70 0.36
C ARG A 396 -20.65 11.32 -0.06
N MET A 397 -21.90 10.98 0.24
CA MET A 397 -22.56 9.76 -0.25
C MET A 397 -22.94 9.84 -1.75
N ASN A 398 -22.89 11.01 -2.39
CA ASN A 398 -23.20 11.18 -3.81
C ASN A 398 -21.92 11.42 -4.63
N VAL A 399 -21.26 10.32 -5.04
CA VAL A 399 -19.96 10.38 -5.74
C VAL A 399 -20.02 11.08 -7.10
N ARG A 400 -21.15 10.97 -7.82
CA ARG A 400 -21.36 11.67 -9.09
C ARG A 400 -21.50 13.17 -8.89
N ALA A 401 -22.22 13.61 -7.86
CA ALA A 401 -22.33 15.03 -7.51
C ALA A 401 -21.00 15.64 -7.06
N GLN A 402 -20.11 14.82 -6.48
CA GLN A 402 -18.71 15.21 -6.22
C GLN A 402 -17.87 15.27 -7.50
N GLY A 403 -18.29 14.64 -8.61
CA GLY A 403 -17.60 14.69 -9.90
C GLY A 403 -16.65 13.52 -10.16
N PHE A 404 -16.70 12.46 -9.35
CA PHE A 404 -15.97 11.22 -9.62
C PHE A 404 -16.53 10.52 -10.87
N PRO A 405 -15.65 10.06 -11.79
CA PRO A 405 -16.05 9.19 -12.88
C PRO A 405 -16.59 7.85 -12.37
N ASP A 406 -17.59 7.27 -13.05
CA ASP A 406 -18.20 5.99 -12.67
C ASP A 406 -17.22 4.81 -12.70
N ASP A 407 -16.21 4.88 -13.57
CA ASP A 407 -15.13 3.90 -13.72
C ASP A 407 -13.94 4.16 -12.78
N LYS A 408 -13.94 5.31 -12.08
CA LYS A 408 -12.92 5.69 -11.09
C LYS A 408 -13.56 6.02 -9.73
N PRO A 409 -14.25 5.05 -9.09
CA PRO A 409 -14.89 5.29 -7.80
C PRO A 409 -13.83 5.58 -6.72
N PRO A 410 -14.13 6.46 -5.74
CA PRO A 410 -13.23 6.69 -4.61
C PRO A 410 -13.24 5.49 -3.64
N VAL A 411 -12.09 5.21 -3.02
CA VAL A 411 -12.00 4.40 -1.81
C VAL A 411 -12.41 5.26 -0.61
N VAL A 412 -13.38 4.78 0.16
CA VAL A 412 -13.90 5.46 1.35
C VAL A 412 -13.75 4.59 2.57
N PHE A 413 -13.57 5.22 3.72
CA PHE A 413 -13.29 4.53 4.98
C PHE A 413 -13.83 5.32 6.17
N LEU A 414 -14.03 4.61 7.27
CA LEU A 414 -14.32 5.21 8.58
C LEU A 414 -13.06 5.43 9.41
N ASP A 415 -12.06 4.58 9.18
CA ASP A 415 -10.79 4.48 9.86
C ASP A 415 -9.69 4.18 8.83
N ASN A 416 -8.48 4.61 9.12
CA ASN A 416 -7.24 4.22 8.44
C ASN A 416 -6.13 4.14 9.50
N HIS A 417 -4.91 3.82 9.08
CA HIS A 417 -3.79 3.75 10.01
C HIS A 417 -3.36 5.11 10.58
N ASP A 418 -3.34 6.18 9.78
CA ASP A 418 -2.86 7.53 10.16
C ASP A 418 -3.72 8.27 11.17
N ASP A 419 -5.04 8.18 11.00
CA ASP A 419 -6.01 8.95 11.76
C ASP A 419 -6.47 8.22 13.01
N GLU A 420 -7.05 8.95 13.96
CA GLU A 420 -7.58 8.32 15.17
C GLU A 420 -8.82 7.46 14.86
N ARG A 421 -8.87 6.26 15.47
CA ARG A 421 -9.99 5.32 15.30
C ARG A 421 -11.33 5.96 15.65
N LEU A 422 -12.40 5.57 14.96
CA LEU A 422 -13.75 6.08 15.14
C LEU A 422 -14.28 5.83 16.56
N SER A 423 -13.92 4.67 17.13
CA SER A 423 -14.17 4.34 18.55
C SER A 423 -13.63 5.42 19.50
N ASN A 424 -12.55 6.10 19.13
CA ASN A 424 -11.90 7.15 19.90
C ASN A 424 -12.39 8.56 19.54
N ARG A 425 -13.05 8.73 18.39
CA ARG A 425 -13.65 9.98 17.92
C ARG A 425 -15.15 10.07 18.21
N GLY A 426 -15.55 9.77 19.45
CA GLY A 426 -16.93 9.98 19.91
C GLY A 426 -17.92 8.86 19.57
N ALA A 427 -17.52 7.80 18.86
CA ALA A 427 -18.35 6.61 18.64
C ALA A 427 -18.27 5.59 19.80
N LYS A 428 -18.15 6.09 21.03
CA LYS A 428 -18.34 5.32 22.26
C LYS A 428 -19.71 5.64 22.86
N PRO A 429 -20.44 4.62 23.33
CA PRO A 429 -20.12 3.17 23.31
C PRO A 429 -20.25 2.54 21.91
N TRP A 430 -19.70 1.33 21.72
CA TRP A 430 -19.46 0.69 20.41
C TRP A 430 -20.66 0.67 19.45
N TRP A 431 -21.90 0.65 19.96
CA TRP A 431 -23.09 0.60 19.10
C TRP A 431 -23.29 1.87 18.28
N ARG A 432 -22.69 3.00 18.67
CA ARG A 432 -22.70 4.23 17.86
C ARG A 432 -21.97 4.07 16.51
N ILE A 433 -21.14 3.04 16.36
CA ILE A 433 -20.43 2.72 15.11
C ILE A 433 -21.37 2.05 14.09
N GLN A 434 -22.49 1.47 14.52
CA GLN A 434 -23.39 0.72 13.62
C GLN A 434 -23.93 1.57 12.46
N THR A 435 -24.40 2.78 12.74
CA THR A 435 -24.93 3.69 11.70
C THR A 435 -23.85 4.09 10.68
N PRO A 436 -22.66 4.56 11.10
CA PRO A 436 -21.50 4.73 10.20
C PRO A 436 -21.13 3.49 9.39
N THR A 437 -21.11 2.29 9.99
CA THR A 437 -20.81 1.02 9.29
C THR A 437 -21.81 0.76 8.16
N ILE A 438 -23.10 0.99 8.41
CA ILE A 438 -24.13 0.86 7.37
C ILE A 438 -23.84 1.86 6.26
N ALA A 439 -23.60 3.14 6.60
CA ALA A 439 -23.27 4.18 5.62
C ALA A 439 -22.07 3.80 4.72
N LEU A 440 -20.99 3.30 5.33
CA LEU A 440 -19.79 2.83 4.62
C LEU A 440 -20.13 1.68 3.65
N LEU A 441 -20.78 0.62 4.13
CA LEU A 441 -21.00 -0.59 3.34
C LEU A 441 -22.09 -0.42 2.27
N THR A 442 -22.90 0.62 2.36
CA THR A 442 -23.84 1.06 1.32
C THR A 442 -23.39 2.34 0.61
N HIS A 443 -22.12 2.72 0.69
CA HIS A 443 -21.54 3.84 -0.04
C HIS A 443 -21.35 3.50 -1.55
N PRO A 444 -21.51 4.44 -2.51
CA PRO A 444 -21.35 4.13 -3.94
C PRO A 444 -19.90 3.93 -4.40
N GLY A 445 -18.96 4.52 -3.67
CA GLY A 445 -17.53 4.22 -3.77
C GLY A 445 -17.15 2.81 -3.30
N VAL A 446 -15.84 2.60 -3.17
CA VAL A 446 -15.23 1.35 -2.72
C VAL A 446 -14.99 1.42 -1.21
N PRO A 447 -15.73 0.65 -0.38
CA PRO A 447 -15.50 0.66 1.05
C PRO A 447 -14.19 -0.05 1.41
N MET A 448 -13.47 0.55 2.36
CA MET A 448 -12.31 -0.02 3.01
C MET A 448 -12.53 -0.11 4.52
N LEU A 449 -12.19 -1.26 5.08
CA LEU A 449 -12.15 -1.52 6.52
C LEU A 449 -10.69 -1.48 6.96
N TYR A 450 -10.36 -0.65 7.95
CA TYR A 450 -9.08 -0.74 8.63
C TYR A 450 -9.14 -1.80 9.73
N MET A 451 -8.08 -2.59 9.87
CA MET A 451 -8.06 -3.72 10.79
C MET A 451 -8.55 -3.36 12.21
N GLY A 452 -9.55 -4.10 12.67
CA GLY A 452 -10.17 -3.97 13.99
C GLY A 452 -11.36 -3.03 14.09
N CYS A 453 -11.70 -2.27 13.05
CA CYS A 453 -12.92 -1.44 13.07
C CYS A 453 -14.19 -2.30 13.23
N GLU A 454 -14.17 -3.56 12.78
CA GLU A 454 -15.31 -4.47 12.83
C GLU A 454 -15.69 -4.95 14.25
N TYR A 455 -14.81 -4.73 15.23
CA TYR A 455 -15.05 -4.97 16.65
C TYR A 455 -14.81 -3.74 17.52
N ALA A 456 -14.78 -2.54 16.92
CA ALA A 456 -14.61 -1.26 17.61
C ALA A 456 -13.29 -1.13 18.40
N GLU A 457 -12.19 -1.63 17.83
CA GLU A 457 -10.86 -1.59 18.45
C GLU A 457 -10.57 -0.23 19.08
N ASP A 458 -10.11 -0.24 20.33
CA ASP A 458 -9.68 0.94 21.09
C ASP A 458 -8.20 0.84 21.46
N ASP A 459 -7.38 1.60 20.76
CA ASP A 459 -5.93 1.63 20.92
C ASP A 459 -5.41 2.72 21.87
N ARG A 460 -6.28 3.60 22.40
CA ARG A 460 -5.85 4.68 23.31
C ARG A 460 -5.22 4.15 24.59
N THR A 461 -5.73 3.03 25.11
CA THR A 461 -5.19 2.40 26.32
C THR A 461 -3.77 1.88 26.12
N ARG A 462 -3.44 1.45 24.90
CA ARG A 462 -2.12 0.95 24.52
C ARG A 462 -1.14 2.11 24.28
N PHE A 463 -1.57 3.22 23.70
CA PHE A 463 -0.72 4.43 23.60
C PHE A 463 -0.37 5.01 24.97
N ALA A 464 -1.33 4.98 25.92
CA ALA A 464 -1.10 5.42 27.29
C ALA A 464 -0.06 4.56 28.04
N SER A 465 0.27 3.35 27.53
CA SER A 465 1.31 2.47 28.09
C SER A 465 2.74 2.83 27.68
N GLY A 466 2.92 3.82 26.79
CA GLY A 466 4.22 4.28 26.31
C GLY A 466 4.79 3.50 25.11
N LEU A 467 4.04 2.54 24.55
CA LEU A 467 4.40 1.89 23.30
C LEU A 467 4.22 2.85 22.10
N PRO A 468 5.06 2.77 21.05
CA PRO A 468 4.88 3.54 19.82
C PRO A 468 3.52 3.25 19.20
N ARG A 469 2.92 4.26 18.56
CA ARG A 469 1.61 4.14 17.91
C ARG A 469 1.59 3.02 16.85
N GLU A 470 2.74 2.78 16.25
CA GLU A 470 2.92 1.82 15.17
C GLU A 470 3.04 0.36 15.66
N HIS A 471 3.38 0.15 16.93
CA HIS A 471 3.29 -1.15 17.59
C HIS A 471 1.90 -1.29 18.21
N ASN A 472 0.94 -1.72 17.39
CA ASN A 472 -0.46 -1.82 17.81
C ASN A 472 -1.09 -3.15 17.35
N PRO A 473 -0.66 -4.30 17.91
CA PRO A 473 -1.33 -5.57 17.68
C PRO A 473 -2.82 -5.49 18.02
N LEU A 474 -3.65 -6.20 17.28
CA LEU A 474 -5.08 -6.20 17.52
C LEU A 474 -5.46 -7.00 18.76
N ASP A 475 -6.36 -6.44 19.56
CA ASP A 475 -6.96 -7.13 20.70
C ASP A 475 -8.10 -8.06 20.24
N TRP A 476 -7.75 -9.27 19.83
CA TRP A 476 -8.72 -10.27 19.38
C TRP A 476 -9.72 -10.69 20.48
N ALA A 477 -9.47 -10.41 21.76
CA ALA A 477 -10.42 -10.70 22.83
C ALA A 477 -11.65 -9.77 22.81
N GLN A 478 -11.53 -8.56 22.25
CA GLN A 478 -12.65 -7.61 22.15
C GLN A 478 -13.79 -8.11 21.25
N THR A 479 -13.50 -9.06 20.36
CA THR A 479 -14.47 -9.64 19.42
C THR A 479 -15.71 -10.24 20.09
N GLU A 480 -15.60 -10.73 21.32
CA GLU A 480 -16.76 -11.25 22.08
C GLU A 480 -17.67 -10.12 22.58
N ALA A 481 -17.08 -9.06 23.13
CA ALA A 481 -17.82 -7.92 23.71
C ALA A 481 -18.58 -7.10 22.66
N THR A 482 -18.07 -7.06 21.42
CA THR A 482 -18.67 -6.32 20.30
C THR A 482 -19.22 -7.26 19.22
N ALA A 483 -19.52 -8.51 19.57
CA ALA A 483 -20.09 -9.51 18.67
C ALA A 483 -21.31 -9.03 17.85
N PRO A 484 -22.23 -8.17 18.35
CA PRO A 484 -23.29 -7.60 17.51
C PRO A 484 -22.79 -6.70 16.38
N LEU A 485 -21.74 -5.88 16.62
CA LEU A 485 -21.11 -5.06 15.59
C LEU A 485 -20.42 -5.92 14.53
N LEU A 486 -19.71 -6.96 14.97
CA LEU A 486 -19.09 -7.92 14.05
C LEU A 486 -20.15 -8.63 13.19
N ARG A 487 -21.29 -9.03 13.76
CA ARG A 487 -22.42 -9.60 13.01
C ARG A 487 -22.98 -8.62 11.99
N LEU A 488 -23.08 -7.33 12.32
CA LEU A 488 -23.51 -6.29 11.39
C LEU A 488 -22.55 -6.18 10.20
N HIS A 489 -21.23 -6.13 10.44
CA HIS A 489 -20.23 -6.09 9.36
C HIS A 489 -20.36 -7.30 8.43
N ARG A 490 -20.48 -8.51 8.97
CA ARG A 490 -20.67 -9.73 8.18
C ARG A 490 -21.96 -9.69 7.36
N ALA A 491 -23.08 -9.26 7.95
CA ALA A 491 -24.36 -9.15 7.27
C ALA A 491 -24.31 -8.12 6.14
N MET A 492 -23.75 -6.95 6.40
CA MET A 492 -23.64 -5.87 5.42
C MET A 492 -22.67 -6.21 4.29
N GLY A 493 -21.52 -6.82 4.60
CA GLY A 493 -20.60 -7.32 3.57
C GLY A 493 -21.25 -8.39 2.69
N PHE A 494 -21.98 -9.33 3.28
CA PHE A 494 -22.76 -10.32 2.54
C PHE A 494 -23.81 -9.67 1.62
N LEU A 495 -24.57 -8.69 2.14
CA LEU A 495 -25.58 -7.96 1.35
C LEU A 495 -24.92 -7.21 0.19
N ARG A 496 -23.85 -6.46 0.44
CA ARG A 496 -23.13 -5.71 -0.60
C ARG A 496 -22.65 -6.62 -1.73
N ARG A 497 -22.11 -7.81 -1.40
CA ARG A 497 -21.66 -8.79 -2.40
C ARG A 497 -22.81 -9.36 -3.23
N ARG A 498 -24.02 -9.51 -2.67
CA ARG A 498 -25.16 -10.13 -3.36
C ARG A 498 -26.14 -9.17 -4.02
N VAL A 499 -26.19 -7.92 -3.59
CA VAL A 499 -27.15 -6.93 -4.09
C VAL A 499 -26.40 -5.93 -4.99
N PRO A 500 -26.50 -6.03 -6.33
CA PRO A 500 -25.75 -5.19 -7.26
C PRO A 500 -25.96 -3.69 -7.06
N ALA A 501 -27.18 -3.27 -6.67
CA ALA A 501 -27.50 -1.87 -6.39
C ALA A 501 -26.62 -1.25 -5.30
N LEU A 502 -26.13 -2.02 -4.33
CA LEU A 502 -25.22 -1.52 -3.29
C LEU A 502 -23.81 -1.25 -3.81
N ARG A 503 -23.46 -1.80 -4.99
CA ARG A 503 -22.19 -1.60 -5.69
C ARG A 503 -22.36 -0.74 -6.95
N SER A 504 -23.51 -0.09 -7.14
CA SER A 504 -23.71 0.86 -8.25
C SER A 504 -23.06 2.22 -7.93
N PRO A 505 -22.83 3.11 -8.90
CA PRO A 505 -22.50 4.51 -8.64
C PRO A 505 -23.72 5.35 -8.21
N GLY A 506 -24.94 4.91 -8.54
CA GLY A 506 -26.17 5.62 -8.20
C GLY A 506 -26.50 5.70 -6.71
N MET A 507 -26.68 6.93 -6.23
CA MET A 507 -27.27 7.30 -4.93
C MET A 507 -28.39 8.31 -5.20
N ILE A 508 -29.57 8.04 -4.66
CA ILE A 508 -30.77 8.86 -4.86
C ILE A 508 -31.16 9.48 -3.50
N PRO A 509 -31.02 10.80 -3.32
CA PRO A 509 -31.52 11.45 -2.12
C PRO A 509 -33.03 11.24 -1.97
N ILE A 510 -33.47 10.73 -0.81
CA ILE A 510 -34.90 10.56 -0.52
C ILE A 510 -35.31 11.58 0.53
N TRP A 511 -34.60 11.62 1.66
CA TRP A 511 -34.96 12.51 2.75
C TRP A 511 -33.79 12.75 3.72
N ARG A 512 -33.51 14.01 4.05
CA ARG A 512 -32.57 14.41 5.10
C ARG A 512 -33.31 15.24 6.15
N HIS A 513 -33.22 14.83 7.41
CA HIS A 513 -33.82 15.55 8.53
C HIS A 513 -32.76 15.91 9.55
N GLU A 514 -32.36 17.19 9.56
CA GLU A 514 -31.26 17.67 10.41
C GLU A 514 -31.62 17.57 11.90
N LYS A 515 -32.80 18.05 12.30
CA LYS A 515 -33.22 18.08 13.70
C LYS A 515 -33.38 16.67 14.31
N GLU A 516 -33.99 15.76 13.56
CA GLU A 516 -34.26 14.37 13.96
C GLU A 516 -33.01 13.49 13.75
N ARG A 517 -31.99 14.01 13.06
CA ARG A 517 -30.72 13.35 12.74
C ARG A 517 -30.91 12.05 11.96
N VAL A 518 -31.77 12.10 10.93
CA VAL A 518 -32.08 10.97 10.05
C VAL A 518 -31.70 11.28 8.60
N LEU A 519 -30.95 10.39 7.96
CA LEU A 519 -30.64 10.43 6.54
C LEU A 519 -31.20 9.19 5.83
N ILE A 520 -31.97 9.39 4.77
CA ILE A 520 -32.57 8.32 3.97
C ILE A 520 -32.22 8.54 2.49
N TYR A 521 -31.73 7.48 1.86
CA TYR A 521 -31.38 7.49 0.45
C TYR A 521 -31.64 6.14 -0.22
N GLY A 522 -31.78 6.20 -1.53
CA GLY A 522 -31.90 5.06 -2.42
C GLY A 522 -30.56 4.63 -2.98
N ARG A 523 -30.40 3.34 -3.19
CA ARG A 523 -29.33 2.73 -4.00
C ARG A 523 -29.94 2.07 -5.23
N GLY A 524 -29.35 2.34 -6.40
CA GLY A 524 -29.88 2.00 -7.71
C GLY A 524 -29.54 3.11 -8.72
N GLU A 525 -29.61 2.84 -10.02
CA GLU A 525 -29.19 3.82 -11.04
C GLU A 525 -30.21 4.92 -11.33
N HIS A 526 -31.49 4.54 -11.47
CA HIS A 526 -32.55 5.47 -11.88
C HIS A 526 -33.64 5.60 -10.81
N GLU A 527 -33.90 4.51 -10.09
CA GLU A 527 -34.86 4.43 -9.01
C GLU A 527 -34.28 3.64 -7.83
N PRO A 528 -34.78 3.85 -6.59
CA PRO A 528 -34.28 3.10 -5.44
C PRO A 528 -34.68 1.62 -5.53
N GLU A 529 -33.68 0.75 -5.71
CA GLU A 529 -33.84 -0.71 -5.55
C GLU A 529 -33.65 -1.13 -4.08
N VAL A 530 -32.79 -0.40 -3.36
CA VAL A 530 -32.60 -0.54 -1.92
C VAL A 530 -32.78 0.82 -1.27
N ILE A 531 -33.51 0.87 -0.16
CA ILE A 531 -33.61 2.06 0.68
C ILE A 531 -32.74 1.85 1.90
N VAL A 532 -31.89 2.84 2.18
CA VAL A 532 -31.05 2.89 3.36
C VAL A 532 -31.54 4.04 4.23
N ALA A 533 -31.82 3.74 5.50
CA ALA A 533 -32.18 4.72 6.52
C ALA A 533 -31.14 4.69 7.63
N LEU A 534 -30.51 5.84 7.88
CA LEU A 534 -29.48 6.04 8.88
C LEU A 534 -30.06 6.93 9.98
N ASN A 535 -30.17 6.39 11.20
CA ASN A 535 -30.53 7.15 12.39
C ASN A 535 -29.26 7.45 13.18
N PHE A 536 -28.86 8.73 13.22
CA PHE A 536 -27.75 9.22 14.05
C PHE A 536 -28.24 9.74 15.41
N ASN A 537 -29.56 9.75 15.65
CA ASN A 537 -30.14 10.04 16.95
C ASN A 537 -30.01 8.85 17.90
N GLU A 538 -29.90 9.12 19.20
CA GLU A 538 -29.93 8.09 20.24
C GLU A 538 -31.35 7.58 20.50
N GLU A 539 -32.36 8.40 20.13
CA GLU A 539 -33.78 8.06 20.27
C GLU A 539 -34.36 7.42 18.99
N PRO A 540 -35.31 6.47 19.13
CA PRO A 540 -36.04 5.93 18.00
C PRO A 540 -36.76 7.03 17.19
N GLN A 541 -36.63 6.97 15.87
CA GLN A 541 -37.30 7.89 14.95
C GLN A 541 -38.34 7.16 14.10
N SER A 542 -39.42 7.85 13.75
CA SER A 542 -40.47 7.35 12.86
C SER A 542 -40.54 8.19 11.59
N VAL A 543 -40.29 7.54 10.46
CA VAL A 543 -40.13 8.21 9.17
C VAL A 543 -40.90 7.44 8.09
N ARG A 544 -41.60 8.15 7.21
CA ARG A 544 -42.31 7.55 6.06
C ARG A 544 -41.41 7.64 4.83
N VAL A 545 -41.20 6.50 4.18
CA VAL A 545 -40.37 6.40 2.97
C VAL A 545 -41.21 5.90 1.80
N PRO A 546 -40.90 6.32 0.56
CA PRO A 546 -41.49 5.71 -0.62
C PRO A 546 -41.14 4.21 -0.64
N ALA A 547 -42.05 3.34 -1.07
CA ALA A 547 -41.70 1.95 -1.30
C ALA A 547 -40.79 1.86 -2.55
N PRO A 548 -39.75 0.99 -2.57
CA PRO A 548 -39.01 0.70 -3.79
C PRO A 548 -39.99 0.27 -4.88
N ALA A 549 -39.77 0.72 -6.13
CA ALA A 549 -40.59 0.23 -7.24
C ALA A 549 -40.45 -1.30 -7.31
N ALA A 550 -41.56 -2.03 -7.37
CA ALA A 550 -41.51 -3.46 -7.59
C ALA A 550 -40.90 -3.69 -8.97
N THR A 551 -39.67 -4.20 -9.02
CA THR A 551 -39.09 -4.63 -10.29
C THR A 551 -40.04 -5.67 -10.88
N ALA A 552 -40.59 -5.38 -12.05
CA ALA A 552 -41.31 -6.35 -12.87
C ALA A 552 -40.30 -7.39 -13.37
N SER A 553 -39.81 -8.24 -12.46
CA SER A 553 -39.04 -9.42 -12.83
C SER A 553 -40.01 -10.37 -13.52
N GLY A 554 -39.62 -10.75 -14.74
CA GLY A 554 -40.44 -11.49 -15.67
C GLY A 554 -41.03 -12.75 -15.05
N THR A 555 -42.26 -13.03 -15.48
CA THR A 555 -42.91 -14.33 -15.38
C THR A 555 -41.92 -15.44 -15.80
N SER A 556 -41.28 -16.09 -14.84
CA SER A 556 -40.80 -17.45 -15.05
C SER A 556 -42.05 -18.32 -15.00
N SER A 557 -42.52 -18.74 -16.18
CA SER A 557 -43.49 -19.82 -16.26
C SER A 557 -42.82 -21.08 -15.72
N CYS A 558 -43.09 -21.43 -14.47
CA CYS A 558 -43.08 -22.83 -14.08
C CYS A 558 -44.27 -23.50 -14.76
N SER A 559 -44.05 -24.11 -15.92
CA SER A 559 -44.88 -25.20 -16.42
C SER A 559 -44.27 -26.51 -15.93
N THR A 560 -45.12 -27.27 -15.26
CA THR A 560 -44.99 -28.66 -14.76
C THR A 560 -44.15 -29.60 -15.60
#